data_AF-A0AAV6TF84-F1
#
_entry.id   AF-A0AAV6TF84-F1
#
_cell.length_a   1.000
_cell.length_b   1.000
_cell.length_c   1.000
_cell.angle_alpha   90.00
_cell.angle_beta   90.00
_cell.angle_gamma   90.00
#
_symmetry.space_group_name_H-M   'P 1'
#
loop_
_entity.id
_entity.type
_entity.pdbx_description
1 polymer ?
#
loop_
_entity_poly.entity_id
_entity_poly.type
_entity_poly.pdbx_seq_one_letter_code
_entity_poly.pdbx_strand_id
1 'polypeptide(L)'
;MDEIALQKISHNVTIVFHCAASISFLRPLSYILSHNAEGVVNTIELCRRLRNLEALVYTSTAFSNCNKLNTKIEERIYRLPYHSKKFIDVL
;
A
#
# COMPACT_ATOMS: atom_id res chain seq x y z
N MET A 1 -18.64 0.24 4.10
CA MET A 1 -18.93 -0.89 3.20
C MET A 1 -20.02 -1.68 3.86
N ASP A 2 -21.04 -2.09 3.12
CA ASP A 2 -22.13 -2.88 3.70
C ASP A 2 -21.61 -4.26 4.17
N GLU A 3 -22.22 -4.81 5.21
CA GLU A 3 -21.77 -6.06 5.84
C GLU A 3 -21.90 -7.26 4.89
N ILE A 4 -22.89 -7.22 4.00
CA ILE A 4 -23.13 -8.26 2.99
C ILE A 4 -21.97 -8.30 1.98
N ALA A 5 -21.51 -7.14 1.49
CA ALA A 5 -20.37 -7.04 0.59
C ALA A 5 -19.09 -7.52 1.27
N LEU A 6 -18.86 -7.15 2.54
CA LEU A 6 -17.70 -7.63 3.30
C LEU A 6 -17.69 -9.16 3.43
N GLN A 7 -18.85 -9.78 3.71
CA GLN A 7 -18.98 -11.23 3.74
C GLN A 7 -18.67 -11.86 2.38
N LYS A 8 -19.23 -11.31 1.29
CA LYS A 8 -18.95 -11.79 -0.07
C LYS A 8 -17.47 -11.68 -0.42
N ILE A 9 -16.83 -10.57 -0.09
CA ILE A 9 -15.41 -10.34 -0.34
C ILE A 9 -14.57 -11.35 0.45
N SER A 10 -14.82 -11.50 1.76
CA SER A 10 -14.08 -12.40 2.65
C SER A 10 -14.09 -13.86 2.17
N HIS A 11 -15.20 -14.33 1.60
CA HIS A 11 -15.34 -15.73 1.17
C HIS A 11 -14.85 -16.00 -0.26
N ASN A 12 -15.02 -15.04 -1.18
CA ASN A 12 -14.85 -15.30 -2.61
C ASN A 12 -13.57 -14.72 -3.22
N VAL A 13 -12.92 -13.75 -2.57
CA VAL A 13 -11.72 -13.11 -3.12
C VAL A 13 -10.47 -13.90 -2.73
N THR A 14 -9.71 -14.30 -3.75
CA THR A 14 -8.43 -15.00 -3.60
C THR A 14 -7.23 -14.15 -4.01
N ILE A 15 -7.40 -13.21 -4.93
CA ILE A 15 -6.33 -12.31 -5.39
C ILE A 15 -6.80 -10.85 -5.27
N VAL A 16 -5.96 -10.01 -4.68
CA VAL A 16 -6.20 -8.57 -4.55
C VAL A 16 -5.17 -7.79 -5.36
N PHE A 17 -5.62 -7.00 -6.32
CA PHE A 17 -4.78 -6.05 -7.05
C PHE A 17 -4.94 -4.66 -6.45
N HIS A 18 -3.93 -4.18 -5.74
CA HIS A 18 -3.92 -2.84 -5.17
C HIS A 18 -3.19 -1.86 -6.10
N CYS A 19 -3.98 -1.22 -6.96
CA CYS A 19 -3.51 -0.22 -7.93
C CYS A 19 -4.04 1.20 -7.63
N ALA A 20 -4.88 1.35 -6.62
CA ALA A 20 -5.48 2.62 -6.26
C ALA A 20 -4.46 3.52 -5.54
N ALA A 21 -4.21 4.72 -6.08
CA ALA A 21 -3.34 5.72 -5.48
C ALA A 21 -3.72 7.12 -5.96
N SER A 22 -3.49 8.12 -5.10
CA SER A 22 -3.51 9.54 -5.46
C SER A 22 -2.15 9.94 -6.01
N ILE A 23 -2.13 10.43 -7.25
CA ILE A 23 -0.91 10.94 -7.90
C ILE A 23 -1.04 12.46 -8.00
N SER A 24 -0.35 13.19 -7.12
CA SER A 24 -0.26 14.64 -7.20
C SER A 24 1.05 15.13 -6.63
N PHE A 25 1.78 15.91 -7.42
CA PHE A 25 3.03 16.56 -7.01
C PHE A 25 2.82 17.90 -6.29
N LEU A 26 1.56 18.36 -6.21
CA LEU A 26 1.20 19.66 -5.62
C LEU A 26 0.61 19.52 -4.21
N ARG A 27 0.07 18.34 -3.88
CA ARG A 27 -0.51 18.09 -2.55
C ARG A 27 0.59 17.95 -1.50
N PRO A 28 0.34 18.38 -0.25
CA PRO A 28 1.28 18.15 0.85
C PRO A 28 1.61 16.67 1.03
N LEU A 29 2.82 16.37 1.52
CA LEU A 29 3.26 14.99 1.73
C LEU A 29 2.34 14.22 2.69
N SER A 30 1.88 14.85 3.77
CA SER A 30 0.94 14.24 4.72
C SER A 30 -0.36 13.78 4.06
N TYR A 31 -0.90 14.56 3.12
CA TYR A 31 -2.07 14.17 2.34
C TYR A 31 -1.81 12.93 1.48
N ILE A 32 -0.68 12.91 0.76
CA ILE A 32 -0.31 11.77 -0.09
C ILE A 32 -0.07 10.52 0.76
N LEU A 33 0.55 10.65 1.93
CA LEU A 33 0.81 9.54 2.83
C LEU A 33 -0.47 8.97 3.45
N SER A 34 -1.43 9.79 3.90
CA SER A 34 -2.71 9.29 4.42
C SER A 34 -3.55 8.60 3.34
N HIS A 35 -3.45 9.00 2.08
CA HIS A 35 -4.22 8.35 1.02
C HIS A 35 -3.54 7.08 0.50
N ASN A 36 -2.22 7.12 0.30
CA ASN A 36 -1.50 6.05 -0.38
C ASN A 36 -0.87 5.06 0.60
N ALA A 37 -0.23 5.52 1.69
CA ALA A 37 0.44 4.63 2.64
C ALA A 37 -0.56 3.99 3.61
N GLU A 38 -1.49 4.77 4.15
CA GLU A 38 -2.57 4.22 4.98
C GLU A 38 -3.51 3.33 4.15
N GLY A 39 -3.75 3.68 2.88
CA GLY A 39 -4.50 2.85 1.93
C GLY A 39 -3.92 1.43 1.79
N VAL A 40 -2.58 1.30 1.76
CA VAL A 40 -1.90 0.00 1.78
C VAL A 40 -2.14 -0.72 3.09
N VAL A 41 -2.03 -0.04 4.25
CA VAL A 41 -2.28 -0.65 5.57
C VAL A 41 -3.71 -1.20 5.65
N ASN A 42 -4.70 -0.39 5.28
CA ASN A 42 -6.11 -0.77 5.27
C ASN A 42 -6.40 -1.93 4.32
N THR A 43 -5.73 -1.95 3.16
CA THR A 43 -5.84 -3.07 2.20
C THR A 43 -5.26 -4.36 2.78
N ILE A 44 -4.11 -4.28 3.46
CA ILE A 44 -3.51 -5.44 4.14
C ILE A 44 -4.44 -5.94 5.25
N GLU A 45 -5.05 -5.05 6.05
CA GLU A 45 -6.02 -5.44 7.07
C GLU A 45 -7.27 -6.10 6.50
N LEU A 46 -7.76 -5.65 5.34
CA LEU A 46 -8.81 -6.33 4.62
C LEU A 46 -8.36 -7.72 4.15
N CYS A 47 -7.16 -7.81 3.57
CA CYS A 47 -6.56 -9.05 3.08
C CYS A 47 -6.45 -10.10 4.20
N ARG A 48 -6.11 -9.69 5.42
CA ARG A 48 -6.06 -10.56 6.62
C ARG A 48 -7.40 -11.20 6.97
N ARG A 49 -8.53 -10.64 6.51
CA ARG A 49 -9.89 -11.16 6.75
C ARG A 49 -10.40 -12.04 5.60
N LEU A 50 -9.64 -12.18 4.51
CA LEU A 50 -10.00 -13.03 3.39
C LEU A 50 -9.64 -14.48 3.72
N ARG A 51 -10.60 -15.39 3.53
CA ARG A 51 -10.43 -16.80 3.92
C ARG A 51 -9.52 -17.58 2.98
N ASN A 52 -9.46 -17.16 1.71
CA ASN A 52 -8.80 -17.88 0.64
C ASN A 52 -7.75 -17.00 -0.08
N LEU A 53 -7.10 -16.08 0.64
CA LEU A 53 -6.11 -15.20 0.03
C LEU A 53 -4.90 -15.98 -0.47
N GLU A 54 -4.66 -15.91 -1.78
CA GLU A 54 -3.49 -16.46 -2.46
C GLU A 54 -2.44 -15.37 -2.72
N ALA A 55 -2.87 -14.17 -3.11
CA ALA A 55 -1.94 -13.09 -3.44
C ALA A 55 -2.51 -11.68 -3.22
N LEU A 56 -1.65 -10.80 -2.71
CA LEU A 56 -1.81 -9.35 -2.78
C LEU A 56 -0.77 -8.78 -3.75
N VAL A 57 -1.23 -8.28 -4.89
CA VAL A 57 -0.41 -7.67 -5.93
C VAL A 57 -0.46 -6.16 -5.76
N TYR A 58 0.64 -5.57 -5.28
CA TYR A 58 0.77 -4.14 -5.07
C TYR A 58 1.47 -3.45 -6.25
N THR A 59 0.87 -2.41 -6.79
CA THR A 59 1.49 -1.58 -7.82
C THR A 59 2.17 -0.37 -7.18
N SER A 60 3.50 -0.31 -7.28
CA SER A 60 4.30 0.83 -6.84
C SER A 60 4.70 1.73 -8.02
N THR A 61 5.72 2.56 -7.85
CA THR A 61 6.26 3.46 -8.87
C THR A 61 7.78 3.46 -8.87
N ALA A 62 8.40 3.71 -10.03
CA ALA A 62 9.84 3.93 -10.15
C ALA A 62 10.34 5.14 -9.32
N PHE A 63 9.43 6.06 -8.94
CA PHE A 63 9.74 7.21 -8.10
C PHE A 63 9.97 6.86 -6.62
N SER A 64 9.64 5.66 -6.15
CA SER A 64 9.72 5.28 -4.72
C SER A 64 11.14 5.36 -4.13
N ASN A 65 12.18 5.39 -4.98
CA ASN A 65 13.59 5.48 -4.58
C ASN A 65 14.32 6.68 -5.20
N CYS A 66 13.59 7.69 -5.69
CA CYS A 66 14.20 8.85 -6.37
C CYS A 66 15.12 9.69 -5.46
N ASN A 67 15.02 9.53 -4.15
CA ASN A 67 15.88 10.18 -3.16
C ASN A 67 17.30 9.59 -3.10
N LYS A 68 17.57 8.47 -3.76
CA LYS A 68 18.92 7.85 -3.82
C LYS A 68 19.75 8.50 -4.93
N LEU A 69 20.16 9.74 -4.69
CA LEU A 69 20.98 10.52 -5.62
C LEU A 69 22.28 9.77 -5.94
N ASN A 70 22.74 9.91 -7.19
CA ASN A 70 24.00 9.33 -7.69
C ASN A 70 24.12 7.79 -7.57
N THR A 71 23.00 7.07 -7.43
CA THR A 71 22.97 5.61 -7.31
C THR A 71 22.12 5.01 -8.41
N LYS A 72 22.60 3.94 -9.06
CA LYS A 72 21.78 3.14 -9.97
C LYS A 72 20.69 2.42 -9.16
N ILE A 73 19.43 2.63 -9.54
CA ILE A 73 18.32 1.88 -8.96
C ILE A 73 18.29 0.49 -9.59
N GLU A 74 18.22 -0.53 -8.75
CA GLU A 74 18.19 -1.95 -9.08
C GLU A 74 16.80 -2.51 -8.77
N GLU A 75 16.44 -3.61 -9.41
CA GLU A 75 15.20 -4.35 -9.13
C GLU A 75 15.33 -5.12 -7.81
N ARG A 76 15.23 -4.38 -6.70
CA ARG A 76 15.31 -4.93 -5.35
C ARG A 76 14.47 -4.13 -4.37
N ILE A 77 14.14 -4.77 -3.26
CA ILE A 77 13.45 -4.10 -2.15
C ILE A 77 14.46 -3.26 -1.36
N TYR A 78 14.27 -1.95 -1.36
CA TYR A 78 15.04 -1.02 -0.53
C TYR A 78 14.39 -0.88 0.84
N ARG A 79 14.95 -1.57 1.86
CA ARG A 79 14.44 -1.48 3.23
C ARG A 79 14.74 -0.12 3.85
N LEU A 80 13.76 0.43 4.54
CA LEU A 80 13.94 1.60 5.40
C LEU A 80 14.73 1.19 6.66
N PRO A 81 15.53 2.10 7.24
CA PRO A 81 16.30 1.81 8.47
C PRO A 81 15.41 1.75 9.73
N TYR A 82 14.10 1.87 9.58
CA TYR A 82 13.09 1.90 10.64
C TYR A 82 11.79 1.25 10.17
N HIS A 83 10.97 0.80 11.12
CA HIS A 83 9.70 0.13 10.84
C HIS A 83 8.68 1.12 10.24
N SER A 84 7.96 0.70 9.19
CA SER A 84 6.98 1.54 8.48
C SER A 84 5.90 2.12 9.41
N LYS A 85 5.50 1.35 10.42
CA LYS A 85 4.57 1.78 11.47
C LYS A 85 4.92 3.14 12.10
N LYS A 86 6.20 3.46 12.29
CA LYS A 86 6.61 4.77 12.82
C LYS A 86 6.17 5.94 11.95
N PHE A 87 6.03 5.74 10.65
CA PHE A 87 5.49 6.75 9.74
C PHE A 87 3.98 6.84 9.78
N ILE A 88 3.31 5.69 9.94
CA ILE A 88 1.85 5.65 10.01
C ILE A 88 1.36 6.29 11.30
N ASP A 89 2.05 6.04 12.42
CA ASP A 89 1.68 6.55 13.74
C ASP A 89 1.84 8.09 13.87
N VAL A 90 2.54 8.75 12.94
CA VAL A 90 2.75 10.22 12.94
C VAL A 90 1.93 10.96 11.88
N LEU A 91 1.13 10.24 11.09
CA LEU A 91 0.11 10.82 10.21
C LEU A 91 -1.13 11.22 11.01
#